data_AF-M8DVB3-F1
#
_entry.id   AF-M8DVB3-F1
#
_cell.length_a   1.000
_cell.length_b   1.000
_cell.length_c   1.000
_cell.angle_alpha   90.00
_cell.angle_beta   90.00
_cell.angle_gamma   90.00
#
_symmetry.space_group_name_H-M   'P 1'
#
loop_
_entity.id
_entity.type
_entity.pdbx_description
1 polymer ?
#
loop_
_entity_poly.entity_id
_entity_poly.type
_entity_poly.pdbx_seq_one_letter_code
_entity_poly.pdbx_strand_id
1 'polypeptide(L)'
;DAAAVAGLNPWKSPIEVYLEKIGEIPEPEDNEKMYWGRILEDIVAKEFALRTGKKVRRRNFMLRHPKYEFMIANIDRELVGEKVGLECKTVSEYGKSEWEGD
;
A
#
# COMPACT_ATOMS: atom_id res chain seq x y z
N ASP A 1 -8.94 2.17 -2.24
CA ASP A 1 -10.18 2.04 -3.03
C ASP A 1 -10.87 0.69 -2.88
N ALA A 2 -10.22 -0.44 -3.21
CA ALA A 2 -10.87 -1.75 -3.13
C ALA A 2 -11.54 -2.04 -1.78
N ALA A 3 -10.85 -1.83 -0.65
CA ALA A 3 -11.43 -2.00 0.68
C ALA A 3 -12.62 -1.08 0.95
N ALA A 4 -12.58 0.16 0.46
CA ALA A 4 -13.68 1.12 0.62
C ALA A 4 -14.92 0.69 -0.16
N VAL A 5 -14.74 0.30 -1.43
CA VAL A 5 -15.82 -0.25 -2.28
C VAL A 5 -16.42 -1.53 -1.67
N ALA A 6 -15.60 -2.36 -1.03
CA ALA A 6 -16.05 -3.57 -0.35
C ALA A 6 -16.70 -3.31 1.03
N GLY A 7 -16.74 -2.06 1.51
CA GLY A 7 -17.30 -1.72 2.84
C GLY A 7 -16.39 -2.14 4.02
N LEU A 8 -15.11 -2.36 3.77
CA LEU A 8 -14.11 -2.81 4.75
C LEU A 8 -13.14 -1.70 5.17
N ASN A 9 -13.33 -0.47 4.70
CA ASN A 9 -12.49 0.67 5.06
C ASN A 9 -13.23 1.58 6.07
N PRO A 10 -12.72 1.74 7.31
CA PRO A 10 -13.37 2.58 8.32
C PRO A 10 -13.23 4.09 8.05
N TRP A 11 -12.35 4.49 7.13
CA TRP A 11 -12.01 5.89 6.85
C TRP A 11 -12.58 6.43 5.54
N LYS A 12 -13.08 5.55 4.66
CA LYS A 12 -13.50 5.94 3.30
C LYS A 12 -14.65 5.07 2.82
N SER A 13 -15.71 5.72 2.35
CA SER A 13 -16.91 5.09 1.81
C SER A 13 -16.82 4.79 0.31
N PRO A 14 -17.70 3.92 -0.23
CA PRO A 14 -17.79 3.70 -1.68
C PRO A 14 -18.13 4.96 -2.49
N ILE A 15 -18.98 5.85 -1.95
CA ILE A 15 -19.37 7.07 -2.66
C ILE A 15 -18.22 8.07 -2.76
N GLU A 16 -17.38 8.17 -1.73
CA GLU A 16 -16.16 9.00 -1.80
C GLU A 16 -15.21 8.49 -2.87
N VAL A 17 -15.02 7.17 -3.00
CA VAL A 17 -14.23 6.61 -4.12
C VAL A 17 -14.80 7.05 -5.47
N TYR A 18 -16.13 7.00 -5.65
CA TYR A 18 -16.76 7.45 -6.89
C TYR A 18 -16.48 8.93 -7.17
N LEU A 19 -16.72 9.81 -6.19
CA LEU A 19 -16.52 11.26 -6.33
C LEU A 19 -15.06 11.62 -6.64
N GLU A 20 -14.08 10.92 -6.04
CA GLU A 20 -12.66 11.11 -6.38
C GLU A 20 -12.38 10.74 -7.85
N LYS A 21 -12.92 9.63 -8.35
CA LYS A 21 -12.65 9.18 -9.74
C LYS A 21 -13.26 10.10 -10.79
N ILE A 22 -14.32 10.83 -10.47
CA ILE A 22 -14.92 11.82 -11.35
C ILE A 22 -14.41 13.26 -11.11
N GLY A 23 -13.51 13.45 -10.14
CA GLY A 23 -12.89 14.74 -9.85
C GLY A 23 -13.80 15.74 -9.12
N GLU A 24 -14.83 15.27 -8.42
CA GLU A 24 -15.80 16.12 -7.71
C GLU A 24 -15.39 16.43 -6.26
N ILE A 25 -14.31 15.81 -5.76
CA ILE A 25 -13.71 16.14 -4.47
C ILE A 25 -12.20 16.34 -4.63
N PRO A 26 -11.58 17.22 -3.82
CA PRO A 26 -10.15 17.47 -3.90
C PRO A 26 -9.34 16.22 -3.53
N GLU A 27 -8.12 16.13 -4.06
CA GLU A 27 -7.18 15.12 -3.58
C GLU A 27 -6.85 15.35 -2.10
N PRO A 28 -6.68 14.28 -1.31
CA PRO A 28 -6.31 14.41 0.09
C PRO A 28 -4.94 15.09 0.22
N GLU A 29 -4.84 16.02 1.16
CA GLU A 29 -3.57 16.65 1.50
C GLU A 29 -2.60 15.61 2.08
N ASP A 30 -1.34 15.73 1.68
CA ASP A 30 -0.26 14.89 2.19
C ASP A 30 -0.05 15.18 3.69
N ASN A 31 0.12 14.12 4.48
CA ASN A 31 0.27 14.24 5.94
C ASN A 31 1.52 13.49 6.44
N GLU A 32 1.87 13.71 7.70
CA GLU A 32 3.05 13.09 8.33
C GLU A 32 3.07 11.56 8.18
N LYS A 33 1.92 10.88 8.33
CA LYS A 33 1.85 9.42 8.19
C LYS A 33 2.22 8.97 6.77
N MET A 34 1.72 9.69 5.75
CA MET A 34 2.02 9.42 4.35
C MET A 34 3.49 9.75 4.00
N TYR A 35 4.00 10.87 4.51
CA TYR A 35 5.39 11.26 4.35
C TYR A 35 6.36 10.21 4.93
N TRP A 36 6.19 9.86 6.21
CA TRP A 36 7.06 8.88 6.87
C TRP A 36 6.94 7.49 6.27
N GLY A 37 5.74 7.08 5.82
CA GLY A 37 5.57 5.83 5.08
C GLY A 37 6.47 5.75 3.85
N ARG A 38 6.49 6.80 3.01
CA ARG A 38 7.35 6.83 1.81
C ARG A 38 8.84 6.87 2.14
N ILE A 39 9.23 7.61 3.18
CA ILE A 39 10.64 7.72 3.60
C ILE A 39 11.16 6.40 4.18
N LEU A 40 10.34 5.69 4.96
CA LEU A 40 10.76 4.49 5.68
C LEU A 40 10.58 3.19 4.89
N GLU A 41 9.77 3.18 3.82
CA GLU A 41 9.51 2.00 2.98
C GLU A 41 10.80 1.26 2.56
N ASP A 42 11.81 2.01 2.09
CA ASP A 42 13.07 1.41 1.63
C ASP A 42 13.90 0.81 2.77
N ILE A 43 13.83 1.41 3.96
CA ILE A 43 14.51 0.90 5.16
C ILE A 43 13.86 -0.41 5.58
N VAL A 44 12.52 -0.47 5.63
CA VAL A 44 11.77 -1.69 5.96
C VAL A 44 12.09 -2.80 4.95
N ALA A 45 12.10 -2.50 3.65
CA ALA A 45 12.43 -3.46 2.61
C ALA A 45 13.86 -4.02 2.74
N LYS A 46 14.84 -3.17 3.08
CA LYS A 46 16.24 -3.59 3.32
C LYS A 46 16.37 -4.47 4.56
N GLU A 47 15.71 -4.11 5.66
CA GLU A 47 15.70 -4.92 6.88
C GLU A 47 15.06 -6.30 6.65
N PHE A 48 13.93 -6.33 5.92
CA PHE A 48 13.31 -7.59 5.50
C PHE A 48 14.29 -8.47 4.70
N ALA A 49 14.96 -7.89 3.70
CA ALA A 49 15.92 -8.61 2.88
C ALA A 49 17.11 -9.15 3.71
N LEU A 50 17.63 -8.33 4.63
CA LEU A 50 18.74 -8.71 5.51
C LEU A 50 18.37 -9.88 6.44
N ARG A 51 17.21 -9.79 7.10
CA ARG A 51 16.78 -10.78 8.11
C ARG A 51 16.32 -12.10 7.49
N THR A 52 15.72 -12.05 6.30
CA THR A 52 15.20 -13.25 5.63
C THR A 52 16.18 -13.87 4.64
N GLY A 53 17.24 -13.13 4.26
CA GLY A 53 18.14 -13.52 3.17
C GLY A 53 17.51 -13.45 1.77
N LYS A 54 16.25 -12.99 1.66
CA LYS A 54 15.55 -12.88 0.38
C LYS A 54 15.99 -11.64 -0.38
N LYS A 55 16.11 -11.77 -1.71
CA LYS A 55 16.37 -10.64 -2.59
C LYS A 55 15.07 -9.95 -2.96
N VAL A 56 14.99 -8.65 -2.77
CA VAL A 56 13.83 -7.82 -3.11
C VAL A 56 14.18 -6.83 -4.22
N ARG A 57 13.20 -6.48 -5.05
CA ARG A 57 13.34 -5.49 -6.12
C ARG A 57 12.17 -4.51 -6.09
N ARG A 58 12.44 -3.23 -6.35
CA ARG A 58 11.41 -2.21 -6.51
C ARG A 58 10.68 -2.37 -7.85
N ARG A 59 9.35 -2.32 -7.81
CA ARG A 59 8.50 -2.33 -9.01
C ARG A 59 7.95 -0.92 -9.26
N ASN A 60 8.68 -0.10 -10.01
CA ASN A 60 8.27 1.27 -10.35
C ASN A 60 7.15 1.34 -11.42
N PHE A 61 6.26 0.34 -11.46
CA PHE A 61 5.20 0.23 -12.45
C PHE A 61 3.89 -0.07 -11.76
N MET A 62 2.85 0.64 -12.17
CA MET A 62 1.48 0.25 -11.86
C MET A 62 1.13 -1.02 -12.63
N LEU A 63 0.84 -2.08 -11.89
CA LEU A 63 0.38 -3.34 -12.44
C LEU A 63 -1.10 -3.23 -12.76
N ARG A 64 -1.53 -3.87 -13.86
CA ARG A 64 -2.93 -3.92 -14.28
C ARG A 64 -3.33 -5.37 -14.52
N HIS A 65 -4.53 -5.73 -14.07
CA HIS A 65 -5.05 -7.08 -14.26
C HIS A 65 -5.32 -7.34 -15.76
N PRO A 66 -4.90 -8.49 -16.32
CA PRO A 66 -4.96 -8.75 -17.76
C PRO A 66 -6.39 -8.87 -18.33
N LYS A 67 -7.38 -9.16 -17.48
CA LYS A 67 -8.81 -9.28 -17.88
C LYS A 67 -9.71 -8.16 -17.37
N TYR A 68 -9.27 -7.42 -16.35
CA TYR A 68 -10.10 -6.44 -15.64
C TYR A 68 -9.33 -5.14 -15.58
N GLU A 69 -9.47 -4.33 -16.62
CA GLU A 69 -8.59 -3.19 -16.88
C GLU A 69 -8.63 -2.10 -15.80
N PHE A 70 -9.75 -2.02 -15.09
CA PHE A 70 -9.94 -1.11 -13.95
C PHE A 70 -9.20 -1.58 -12.68
N MET A 71 -8.78 -2.85 -12.61
CA MET A 71 -8.04 -3.37 -11.46
C MET A 71 -6.55 -3.11 -11.65
N ILE A 72 -6.07 -2.13 -10.89
CA ILE A 72 -4.68 -1.70 -10.85
C ILE A 72 -4.09 -1.89 -9.45
N ALA A 73 -2.80 -2.13 -9.37
CA ALA A 73 -2.07 -2.24 -8.11
C ALA A 73 -0.67 -1.63 -8.24
N ASN A 74 -0.22 -0.97 -7.19
CA ASN A 74 1.17 -0.60 -7.00
C ASN A 74 1.68 -1.41 -5.80
N ILE A 75 2.77 -2.15 -5.98
CA ILE A 75 3.38 -2.97 -4.92
C ILE A 75 4.69 -2.33 -4.53
N ASP A 76 5.04 -2.37 -3.25
CA ASP A 76 6.28 -1.74 -2.79
C ASP A 76 7.49 -2.48 -3.37
N ARG A 77 7.54 -3.81 -3.19
CA ARG A 77 8.62 -4.66 -3.70
C ARG A 77 8.08 -5.99 -4.23
N GLU A 78 8.88 -6.65 -5.05
CA GLU A 78 8.71 -8.06 -5.43
C GLU A 78 9.92 -8.87 -4.98
N LEU A 79 9.71 -10.13 -4.58
CA LEU A 79 10.79 -11.05 -4.26
C LEU A 79 11.37 -11.61 -5.55
N VAL A 80 12.69 -11.51 -5.71
CA VAL A 80 13.38 -11.92 -6.94
C VAL A 80 13.35 -13.45 -7.05
N GLY A 81 12.73 -13.95 -8.12
CA GLY A 81 12.58 -15.39 -8.37
C GLY A 81 11.34 -16.03 -7.74
N GLU A 82 10.53 -15.25 -7.01
CA GLU A 82 9.28 -15.71 -6.41
C GLU A 82 8.09 -14.93 -7.00
N LYS A 83 6.92 -15.57 -7.09
CA LYS A 83 5.68 -14.88 -7.47
C LYS A 83 5.02 -14.24 -6.24
N VAL A 84 5.78 -13.41 -5.52
CA VAL A 84 5.39 -12.83 -4.23
C VAL A 84 5.69 -11.34 -4.21
N GLY A 85 4.67 -10.54 -3.86
CA GLY A 85 4.82 -9.13 -3.52
C GLY A 85 5.19 -8.96 -2.05
N LEU A 86 5.92 -7.90 -1.74
CA LEU A 86 6.22 -7.44 -0.39
C LEU A 86 5.58 -6.06 -0.21
N GLU A 87 4.74 -5.96 0.81
CA GLU A 87 4.12 -4.72 1.29
C GLU A 87 4.84 -4.30 2.57
N CYS A 88 5.36 -3.08 2.60
CA CYS A 88 6.08 -2.51 3.73
C CYS A 88 5.20 -1.46 4.42
N LYS A 89 4.83 -1.73 5.67
CA LYS A 89 4.07 -0.79 6.49
C LYS A 89 4.88 -0.29 7.66
N THR A 90 4.67 0.97 8.00
CA THR A 90 5.15 1.59 9.21
C THR A 90 3.97 2.20 9.96
N VAL A 91 3.96 2.02 11.27
CA VAL A 91 2.93 2.57 12.15
C VAL A 91 3.61 3.33 13.29
N SER A 92 2.98 4.41 13.75
CA SER A 92 3.41 5.06 15.00
C SER A 92 3.17 4.14 16.19
N GLU A 93 3.90 4.33 17.29
CA GLU A 93 3.71 3.55 18.53
C GLU A 93 2.23 3.54 19.00
N TYR A 94 1.50 4.63 18.82
CA TYR A 94 0.07 4.73 19.18
C TYR A 94 -0.86 3.78 18.40
N GLY A 95 -0.42 3.26 17.26
CA GLY A 95 -1.17 2.29 16.46
C GLY A 95 -0.79 0.85 16.76
N LYS A 96 0.10 0.59 17.72
CA LYS A 96 0.61 -0.75 18.02
C LYS A 96 -0.48 -1.78 18.33
N SER A 97 -1.55 -1.38 19.03
CA SER A 97 -2.68 -2.26 19.34
C SER A 97 -3.45 -2.73 18.09
N GLU A 98 -3.36 -2.00 16.98
CA GLU A 98 -3.97 -2.40 15.70
C GLU A 98 -3.19 -3.55 15.02
N TRP A 99 -1.99 -3.86 15.50
CA TRP A 99 -1.10 -4.90 14.98
C TRP A 99 -0.83 -6.03 16.00
N GLU A 100 -1.54 -6.04 17.13
CA GLU A 100 -1.45 -7.14 18.10
C GLU A 100 -2.15 -8.39 17.54
N GLY A 101 -1.37 -9.42 17.19
CA GLY A 101 -1.89 -10.71 16.71
C GLY A 101 -1.45 -11.11 15.30
N ASP A 102 -0.74 -10.23 14.59
CA ASP A 102 0.05 -10.55 13.39
C ASP A 102 1.43 -11.12 13.77
#